data_AF-A0A3G9JM49-F1
#
_entry.id   AF-A0A3G9JM49-F1
#
_cell.length_a   1.000
_cell.length_b   1.000
_cell.length_c   1.000
_cell.angle_alpha   90.00
_cell.angle_beta   90.00
_cell.angle_gamma   90.00
#
_symmetry.space_group_name_H-M   'P 1'
#
loop_
_entity.id
_entity.type
_entity.pdbx_description
1 polymer ?
#
loop_
_entity_poly.entity_id
_entity_poly.type
_entity_poly.pdbx_seq_one_letter_code
_entity_poly.pdbx_strand_id
1 'polypeptide(L)'
;MKYSEAHRMAKIIGPQLKRGMSPYAIVTNNPQLGISEKTLYNYIEEGVFEEDGIDCTCLRRQTGRKMTKKRKQMYKKRKDRSYLKGRTWDVFQEALKENPDASILEMDTVYSNETNGPFMQTFKFIDFGLLMEVYHDTKTAQAMVDGLNYLEGIIGRDLFSKYVTFIVTDYHTKIFNPKI
;
A
#
# COMPACT_ATOMS: atom_id res chain seq x y z
N MET A 1 11.56 -31.42 -2.13
CA MET A 1 11.78 -32.49 -1.12
C MET A 1 10.44 -33.15 -0.84
N LYS A 2 10.37 -34.48 -0.71
CA LYS A 2 9.10 -35.13 -0.32
C LYS A 2 8.81 -34.82 1.15
N TYR A 3 7.56 -34.57 1.50
CA TYR A 3 7.13 -34.22 2.85
C TYR A 3 7.67 -35.18 3.93
N SER A 4 7.62 -36.49 3.64
CA SER A 4 8.12 -37.55 4.53
C SER A 4 9.62 -37.45 4.82
N GLU A 5 10.40 -36.94 3.88
CA GLU A 5 11.85 -36.79 4.00
C GLU A 5 12.21 -35.56 4.84
N ALA A 6 11.49 -34.45 4.61
CA ALA A 6 11.65 -33.21 5.38
C ALA A 6 11.34 -33.46 6.87
N HIS A 7 10.23 -34.14 7.16
CA HIS A 7 9.83 -34.48 8.52
C HIS A 7 10.85 -35.40 9.23
N ARG A 8 11.42 -36.38 8.51
CA ARG A 8 12.50 -37.23 9.05
C ARG A 8 13.73 -36.41 9.44
N MET A 9 14.13 -35.47 8.59
CA MET A 9 15.26 -34.59 8.85
C MET A 9 14.96 -33.61 10.01
N ALA A 10 13.75 -33.07 10.07
CA ALA A 10 13.31 -32.19 11.14
C ALA A 10 13.37 -32.86 12.53
N LYS A 11 13.00 -34.14 12.64
CA LYS A 11 13.13 -34.91 13.89
C LYS A 11 14.57 -35.01 14.40
N ILE A 12 15.54 -35.05 13.50
CA ILE A 12 16.96 -35.10 13.85
C ILE A 12 17.47 -33.69 14.21
N ILE A 13 17.11 -32.69 13.40
CA ILE A 13 17.64 -31.33 13.51
C ILE A 13 17.02 -30.54 14.67
N GLY A 14 15.70 -30.66 14.87
CA GLY A 14 14.92 -29.87 15.83
C GLY A 14 15.41 -29.94 17.27
N PRO A 15 15.62 -31.14 17.86
CA PRO A 15 16.15 -31.26 19.22
C PRO A 15 17.55 -30.65 19.38
N GLN A 16 18.37 -30.71 18.32
CA GLN A 16 19.74 -30.20 18.33
C GLN A 16 19.78 -28.67 18.25
N LEU A 17 18.91 -28.07 17.43
CA LEU A 17 18.72 -26.62 17.39
C LEU A 17 18.20 -26.07 18.73
N LYS A 18 17.24 -26.78 19.37
CA LYS A 18 16.74 -26.42 20.71
C LYS A 18 17.82 -26.47 21.80
N ARG A 19 18.81 -27.36 21.65
CA ARG A 19 20.01 -27.42 22.52
C ARG A 19 21.04 -26.33 22.21
N GLY A 20 20.81 -25.49 21.21
CA GLY A 20 21.68 -24.38 20.85
C GLY A 20 22.92 -24.77 20.03
N MET A 21 22.92 -25.95 19.39
CA MET A 21 23.97 -26.32 18.44
C MET A 21 23.90 -25.50 17.15
N SER A 22 25.06 -25.21 16.55
CA SER A 22 25.12 -24.51 15.26
C SER A 22 24.73 -25.45 14.11
N PRO A 23 24.18 -24.93 12.99
CA PRO A 23 23.91 -25.72 11.79
C PRO A 23 25.13 -26.49 11.27
N TYR A 24 26.33 -25.90 11.34
CA TYR A 24 27.59 -26.59 11.05
C TYR A 24 27.77 -27.84 11.92
N ALA A 25 27.69 -27.70 13.25
CA ALA A 25 27.88 -28.82 14.18
C ALA A 25 26.82 -29.91 13.98
N ILE A 26 25.57 -29.54 13.68
CA ILE A 26 24.48 -30.48 13.39
C ILE A 26 24.81 -31.32 12.15
N VAL A 27 25.25 -30.69 11.06
CA VAL A 27 25.59 -31.39 9.83
C VAL A 27 26.83 -32.28 10.01
N THR A 28 27.87 -31.80 10.71
CA THR A 28 29.09 -32.57 10.98
C THR A 28 28.83 -33.79 11.87
N ASN A 29 27.99 -33.65 12.90
CA ASN A 29 27.65 -34.76 13.79
C ASN A 29 26.63 -35.74 13.19
N ASN A 30 25.97 -35.36 12.10
CA ASN A 30 24.94 -36.17 11.45
C ASN A 30 25.22 -36.33 9.94
N PRO A 31 26.32 -37.01 9.55
CA PRO A 31 26.66 -37.21 8.14
C PRO A 31 25.56 -37.96 7.36
N GLN A 32 24.70 -38.72 8.05
CA GLN A 32 23.53 -39.39 7.47
C GLN A 32 22.49 -38.44 6.85
N LEU A 33 22.53 -37.14 7.17
CA LEU A 33 21.66 -36.14 6.54
C LEU A 33 22.08 -35.85 5.09
N GLY A 34 23.34 -36.10 4.72
CA GLY A 34 23.83 -35.94 3.35
C GLY A 34 23.75 -34.51 2.79
N ILE A 35 23.59 -33.50 3.65
CA ILE A 35 23.46 -32.09 3.25
C ILE A 35 24.64 -31.27 3.76
N SER A 36 24.89 -30.12 3.13
CA SER A 36 25.87 -29.15 3.62
C SER A 36 25.23 -28.19 4.65
N GLU A 37 26.06 -27.50 5.44
CA GLU A 37 25.61 -26.40 6.31
C GLU A 37 24.80 -25.35 5.53
N LYS A 38 25.26 -24.97 4.33
CA LYS A 38 24.59 -24.02 3.45
C LYS A 38 23.20 -24.52 3.05
N THR A 39 23.08 -25.82 2.74
CA THR A 39 21.80 -26.44 2.39
C THR A 39 20.83 -26.42 3.57
N LEU A 40 21.31 -26.68 4.80
CA LEU A 40 20.48 -26.61 6.00
C LEU A 40 19.93 -25.20 6.24
N TYR A 41 20.77 -24.16 6.08
CA TYR A 41 20.31 -22.77 6.15
C TYR A 41 19.25 -22.45 5.10
N ASN A 42 19.46 -22.90 3.86
CA ASN A 42 18.49 -22.67 2.78
C ASN A 42 17.15 -23.34 3.07
N TYR A 43 17.15 -24.58 3.58
CA TYR A 43 15.90 -25.28 3.92
C TYR A 43 15.12 -24.60 5.04
N ILE A 44 15.81 -24.10 6.07
CA ILE A 44 15.17 -23.31 7.14
C ILE A 44 14.64 -21.98 6.57
N GLU A 45 15.39 -21.33 5.68
CA GLU A 45 14.97 -20.07 5.06
C GLU A 45 13.77 -20.25 4.10
N GLU A 46 13.72 -21.36 3.37
CA GLU A 46 12.64 -21.71 2.45
C GLU A 46 11.40 -22.25 3.17
N GLY A 47 11.47 -22.45 4.49
CA GLY A 47 10.35 -22.92 5.31
C GLY A 47 10.08 -24.42 5.21
N VAL A 48 11.07 -25.21 4.78
CA VAL A 48 10.95 -26.67 4.58
C VAL A 48 10.58 -27.42 5.87
N PHE A 49 10.89 -26.85 7.03
CA PHE A 49 10.65 -27.44 8.35
C PHE A 49 9.65 -26.64 9.21
N GLU A 50 8.91 -25.70 8.61
CA GLU A 50 7.96 -24.83 9.35
C GLU A 50 6.87 -25.64 10.06
N GLU A 51 6.38 -26.74 9.45
CA GLU A 51 5.37 -27.62 10.06
C GLU A 51 5.88 -28.38 11.30
N ASP A 52 7.19 -28.57 11.40
CA ASP A 52 7.84 -29.18 12.57
C ASP A 52 8.27 -28.15 13.62
N GLY A 53 7.86 -26.89 13.44
CA GLY A 53 8.17 -25.79 14.34
C GLY A 53 9.65 -25.37 14.31
N ILE A 54 10.35 -25.62 13.20
CA ILE A 54 11.74 -25.20 12.99
C ILE A 54 11.74 -24.05 11.99
N ASP A 55 12.03 -22.85 12.48
CA ASP A 55 12.15 -21.65 11.67
C ASP A 55 13.49 -20.94 11.94
N CYS A 56 13.65 -19.76 11.36
CA CYS A 56 14.85 -18.97 11.53
C CYS A 56 15.08 -18.47 12.97
N THR A 57 14.08 -18.51 13.85
CA THR A 57 14.21 -18.14 15.27
C THR A 57 14.91 -19.22 16.09
N CYS A 58 14.93 -20.46 15.60
CA CYS A 58 15.63 -21.58 16.21
C CYS A 58 17.16 -21.50 16.08
N LEU A 59 17.68 -20.51 15.33
CA LEU A 59 19.11 -20.35 15.05
C LEU A 59 19.76 -19.36 16.02
N ARG A 60 20.79 -19.81 16.74
CA ARG A 60 21.52 -19.02 17.76
C ARG A 60 22.19 -17.75 17.23
N ARG A 61 22.52 -17.71 15.94
CA ARG A 61 23.09 -16.55 15.26
C ARG A 61 22.32 -16.31 13.98
N GLN A 62 21.34 -15.42 14.02
CA GLN A 62 20.74 -14.89 12.81
C GLN A 62 21.79 -13.98 12.16
N THR A 63 22.48 -14.46 11.12
CA THR A 63 23.23 -13.55 10.24
C THR A 63 22.24 -12.49 9.76
N GLY A 64 22.55 -11.20 9.90
CA GLY A 64 21.70 -10.06 9.53
C GLY A 64 21.42 -9.97 8.02
N ARG A 65 20.87 -11.04 7.44
CA ARG A 65 20.51 -11.12 6.04
C ARG A 65 19.17 -10.43 5.84
N LYS A 66 19.14 -9.52 4.87
CA LYS A 66 17.93 -8.80 4.46
C LYS A 66 16.87 -9.81 4.02
N MET A 67 15.64 -9.65 4.51
CA MET A 67 14.50 -10.45 4.03
C MET A 67 14.42 -10.45 2.50
N THR A 68 14.19 -11.62 1.92
CA THR A 68 14.02 -11.81 0.47
C THR A 68 12.83 -11.01 -0.05
N LYS A 69 12.86 -10.63 -1.34
CA LYS A 69 11.78 -9.85 -1.96
C LYS A 69 10.41 -10.54 -1.85
N LYS A 70 10.38 -11.88 -2.00
CA LYS A 70 9.15 -12.69 -1.89
C LYS A 70 8.53 -12.59 -0.49
N ARG A 71 9.31 -12.82 0.57
CA ARG A 71 8.83 -12.68 1.96
C ARG A 71 8.42 -11.23 2.27
N LYS A 72 9.18 -10.23 1.82
CA LYS A 72 8.79 -8.81 1.97
C LYS A 72 7.43 -8.49 1.35
N GLN A 73 7.09 -9.10 0.21
CA GLN A 73 5.80 -8.90 -0.44
C GLN A 73 4.66 -9.59 0.33
N MET A 74 4.90 -10.79 0.86
CA MET A 74 3.94 -11.53 1.69
C MET A 74 3.60 -10.77 2.98
N TYR A 75 4.60 -10.18 3.65
CA TYR A 75 4.42 -9.40 4.87
C TYR A 75 4.14 -7.90 4.62
N LYS A 76 3.98 -7.48 3.36
CA LYS A 76 3.65 -6.09 3.05
C LYS A 76 2.24 -5.80 3.56
N LYS A 77 2.13 -4.91 4.56
CA LYS A 77 0.83 -4.42 5.04
C LYS A 77 0.04 -3.90 3.84
N ARG A 78 -1.15 -4.46 3.60
CA ARG A 78 -2.05 -3.97 2.56
C ARG A 78 -2.39 -2.51 2.88
N LYS A 79 -2.24 -1.61 1.91
CA LYS A 79 -2.71 -0.24 2.06
C LYS A 79 -4.23 -0.28 2.19
N ASP A 80 -4.77 0.35 3.23
CA ASP A 80 -6.21 0.51 3.33
C ASP A 80 -6.70 1.38 2.16
N ARG A 81 -7.72 0.89 1.47
CA ARG A 81 -8.38 1.53 0.31
C ARG A 81 -9.89 1.70 0.56
N SER A 82 -10.33 1.56 1.81
CA SER A 82 -11.71 1.75 2.25
C SER A 82 -12.32 3.07 1.73
N TYR A 83 -11.53 4.15 1.71
CA TYR A 83 -11.92 5.48 1.22
C TYR A 83 -12.24 5.57 -0.28
N LEU A 84 -11.94 4.54 -1.09
CA LEU A 84 -12.28 4.49 -2.53
C LEU A 84 -13.65 3.88 -2.80
N LYS A 85 -14.26 3.20 -1.82
CA LYS A 85 -15.58 2.59 -2.00
C LYS A 85 -16.60 3.67 -2.35
N GLY A 86 -17.32 3.49 -3.46
CA GLY A 86 -18.33 4.44 -3.94
C GLY A 86 -17.77 5.71 -4.59
N ARG A 87 -16.45 5.82 -4.80
CA ARG A 87 -15.82 6.97 -5.46
C ARG A 87 -15.21 6.65 -6.82
N THR A 88 -15.40 5.42 -7.31
CA THR A 88 -14.81 4.90 -8.55
C THR A 88 -15.38 5.55 -9.81
N TRP A 89 -14.61 5.50 -10.90
CA TRP A 89 -15.03 6.05 -12.19
C TRP A 89 -16.31 5.41 -12.72
N ASP A 90 -16.50 4.11 -12.53
CA ASP A 90 -17.72 3.44 -12.98
C ASP A 90 -18.97 4.01 -12.28
N VAL A 91 -18.86 4.29 -10.97
CA VAL A 91 -19.93 4.94 -10.18
C VAL A 91 -20.17 6.37 -10.66
N PHE A 92 -19.12 7.09 -11.06
CA PHE A 92 -19.27 8.42 -11.68
C PHE A 92 -20.10 8.35 -12.96
N GLN A 93 -19.75 7.42 -13.85
CA GLN A 93 -20.40 7.26 -15.14
C GLN A 93 -21.86 6.85 -14.99
N GLU A 94 -22.19 6.03 -14.00
CA GLU A 94 -23.57 5.71 -13.65
C GLU A 94 -24.31 6.96 -13.11
N ALA A 95 -23.71 7.70 -12.19
CA ALA A 95 -24.31 8.92 -11.64
C ALA A 95 -24.55 10.02 -12.70
N LEU A 96 -23.67 10.14 -13.70
CA LEU A 96 -23.87 11.05 -14.83
C LEU A 96 -25.01 10.62 -15.77
N LYS A 97 -25.25 9.31 -15.92
CA LYS A 97 -26.40 8.82 -16.68
C LYS A 97 -27.72 9.14 -15.97
N GLU A 98 -27.73 9.07 -14.64
CA GLU A 98 -28.89 9.43 -13.81
C GLU A 98 -29.12 10.94 -13.73
N ASN A 99 -28.05 11.74 -13.81
CA ASN A 99 -28.12 13.20 -13.79
C ASN A 99 -27.31 13.82 -14.95
N PRO A 100 -27.88 13.86 -16.18
CA PRO A 100 -27.19 14.37 -17.37
C PRO A 100 -26.80 15.85 -17.30
N ASP A 101 -27.56 16.64 -16.52
CA ASP A 101 -27.35 18.07 -16.34
C ASP A 101 -26.43 18.40 -15.14
N ALA A 102 -25.73 17.39 -14.61
CA ALA A 102 -24.83 17.56 -13.47
C ALA A 102 -23.63 18.44 -13.83
N SER A 103 -23.48 19.56 -13.13
CA SER A 103 -22.29 20.41 -13.26
C SER A 103 -21.07 19.76 -12.61
N ILE A 104 -19.96 19.72 -13.36
CA ILE A 104 -18.71 19.06 -12.96
C ILE A 104 -17.63 20.12 -12.70
N LEU A 105 -16.96 19.95 -11.55
CA LEU A 105 -15.74 20.65 -11.20
C LEU A 105 -14.55 19.69 -11.28
N GLU A 106 -13.62 19.93 -12.18
CA GLU A 106 -12.33 19.23 -12.18
C GLU A 106 -11.37 19.96 -11.25
N MET A 107 -10.74 19.22 -10.33
CA MET A 107 -9.80 19.77 -9.36
C MET A 107 -8.48 18.99 -9.39
N ASP A 108 -7.39 19.71 -9.55
CA ASP A 108 -6.03 19.16 -9.58
C ASP A 108 -5.07 20.00 -8.73
N THR A 109 -3.87 19.48 -8.48
CA THR A 109 -2.79 20.18 -7.79
C THR A 109 -1.55 20.16 -8.68
N VAL A 110 -1.24 21.30 -9.27
CA VAL A 110 -0.05 21.50 -10.10
C VAL A 110 1.13 21.92 -9.21
N TYR A 111 2.30 21.33 -9.44
CA TYR A 111 3.54 21.66 -8.75
C TYR A 111 4.75 21.22 -9.57
N SER A 112 5.85 21.96 -9.46
CA SER A 112 7.12 21.59 -10.10
C SER A 112 7.94 20.63 -9.23
N ASN A 113 7.77 20.68 -7.91
CA ASN A 113 8.47 19.85 -6.95
C ASN A 113 7.48 19.35 -5.87
N GLU A 114 7.40 18.04 -5.68
CA GLU A 114 6.50 17.41 -4.69
C GLU A 114 6.72 17.88 -3.25
N THR A 115 7.94 18.35 -2.93
CA THR A 115 8.37 18.62 -1.54
C THR A 115 8.44 20.10 -1.21
N ASN A 116 8.91 20.93 -2.15
CA ASN A 116 9.27 22.33 -1.86
C ASN A 116 8.26 23.36 -2.36
N GLY A 117 7.16 22.92 -2.98
CA GLY A 117 6.16 23.82 -3.55
C GLY A 117 6.75 24.72 -4.67
N PRO A 118 6.01 25.77 -5.08
CA PRO A 118 4.65 26.08 -4.67
C PRO A 118 3.63 25.05 -5.19
N PHE A 119 2.47 24.97 -4.55
CA PHE A 119 1.37 24.08 -4.94
C PHE A 119 0.17 24.91 -5.41
N MET A 120 -0.25 24.68 -6.64
CA MET A 120 -1.33 25.41 -7.29
C MET A 120 -2.54 24.48 -7.36
N GLN A 121 -3.58 24.76 -6.58
CA GLN A 121 -4.82 24.01 -6.64
C GLN A 121 -5.72 24.63 -7.71
N THR A 122 -5.97 23.89 -8.78
CA THR A 122 -6.77 24.36 -9.92
C THR A 122 -8.21 23.86 -9.81
N PHE A 123 -9.15 24.69 -10.23
CA PHE A 123 -10.59 24.45 -10.22
C PHE A 123 -11.17 24.80 -11.58
N LYS A 124 -11.48 23.79 -12.38
CA LYS A 124 -12.01 23.94 -13.73
C LYS A 124 -13.48 23.56 -13.77
N PHE A 125 -14.32 24.56 -13.97
CA PHE A 125 -15.75 24.38 -14.18
C PHE A 125 -16.01 24.03 -15.64
N ILE A 126 -16.45 22.81 -15.89
CA ILE A 126 -16.56 22.28 -17.26
C ILE A 126 -17.63 23.03 -18.06
N ASP A 127 -18.77 23.32 -17.44
CA ASP A 127 -19.91 23.96 -18.10
C ASP A 127 -19.60 25.39 -18.57
N PHE A 128 -18.72 26.10 -17.85
CA PHE A 128 -18.39 27.51 -18.13
C PHE A 128 -17.06 27.68 -18.86
N GLY A 129 -16.22 26.64 -18.91
CA GLY A 129 -14.82 26.78 -19.31
C GLY A 129 -14.03 27.71 -18.37
N LEU A 130 -14.50 27.91 -17.14
CA LEU A 130 -13.86 28.79 -16.16
C LEU A 130 -12.80 28.01 -15.39
N LEU A 131 -11.57 28.53 -15.38
CA LEU A 131 -10.47 28.02 -14.58
C LEU A 131 -10.12 29.02 -13.48
N MET A 132 -10.09 28.54 -12.24
CA MET A 132 -9.60 29.29 -11.08
C MET A 132 -8.46 28.54 -10.43
N GLU A 133 -7.62 29.28 -9.70
CA GLU A 133 -6.44 28.74 -9.04
C GLU A 133 -6.30 29.33 -7.64
N VAL A 134 -5.95 28.47 -6.68
CA VAL A 134 -5.59 28.86 -5.32
C VAL A 134 -4.16 28.42 -5.05
N TYR A 135 -3.34 29.36 -4.60
CA TYR A 135 -1.96 29.13 -4.21
C TYR A 135 -1.88 28.55 -2.80
N HIS A 136 -1.02 27.54 -2.62
CA HIS A 136 -0.73 26.90 -1.33
C HIS A 136 0.77 26.73 -1.08
N ASP A 137 1.19 26.99 0.16
CA ASP A 137 2.57 26.70 0.61
C ASP A 137 2.78 25.21 0.95
N THR A 138 1.70 24.46 1.18
CA THR A 138 1.79 23.03 1.56
C THR A 138 0.82 22.16 0.77
N LYS A 139 1.24 20.92 0.48
CA LYS A 139 0.42 19.89 -0.20
C LYS A 139 -0.10 18.86 0.81
N THR A 140 -0.97 19.31 1.70
CA THR A 140 -1.67 18.43 2.65
C THR A 140 -3.12 18.24 2.23
N ALA A 141 -3.75 17.13 2.64
CA ALA A 141 -5.18 16.93 2.40
C ALA A 141 -6.03 18.06 3.03
N GLN A 142 -5.60 18.58 4.18
CA GLN A 142 -6.26 19.71 4.84
C GLN A 142 -6.17 20.98 3.98
N ALA A 143 -4.98 21.32 3.47
CA ALA A 143 -4.81 22.49 2.60
C ALA A 143 -5.71 22.43 1.35
N MET A 144 -5.87 21.25 0.74
CA MET A 144 -6.77 21.09 -0.42
C MET A 144 -8.24 21.26 -0.05
N VAL A 145 -8.66 20.84 1.15
CA VAL A 145 -10.01 21.10 1.68
C VAL A 145 -10.20 22.58 1.98
N ASP A 146 -9.21 23.22 2.57
CA ASP A 146 -9.26 24.66 2.88
C ASP A 146 -9.35 25.50 1.60
N GLY A 147 -8.64 25.12 0.53
CA GLY A 147 -8.76 25.77 -0.77
C GLY A 147 -10.14 25.58 -1.41
N LEU A 148 -10.78 24.42 -1.22
CA LEU A 148 -12.15 24.19 -1.68
C LEU A 148 -13.17 25.03 -0.88
N ASN A 149 -13.00 25.11 0.45
CA ASN A 149 -13.83 25.96 1.30
C ASN A 149 -13.66 27.45 0.97
N TYR A 150 -12.44 27.86 0.62
CA TYR A 150 -12.15 29.21 0.16
C TYR A 150 -12.88 29.52 -1.16
N LEU A 151 -12.87 28.58 -2.10
CA LEU A 151 -13.63 28.69 -3.35
C LEU A 151 -15.14 28.80 -3.08
N GLU A 152 -15.69 27.95 -2.22
CA GLU A 152 -17.10 28.01 -1.80
C GLU A 152 -17.44 29.37 -1.15
N GLY A 153 -16.53 29.91 -0.34
CA GLY A 153 -16.69 31.22 0.29
C GLY A 153 -16.71 32.38 -0.70
N ILE A 154 -15.90 32.33 -1.76
CA ILE A 154 -15.90 33.34 -2.83
C ILE A 154 -17.16 33.29 -3.67
N ILE A 155 -17.56 32.08 -4.10
CA ILE A 155 -18.70 31.89 -5.00
C ILE A 155 -20.02 32.05 -4.24
N GLY A 156 -20.02 31.73 -2.96
CA GLY A 156 -21.21 31.62 -2.14
C GLY A 156 -21.85 30.22 -2.25
N ARG A 157 -22.34 29.73 -1.11
CA ARG A 157 -22.86 28.37 -0.95
C ARG A 157 -23.95 27.97 -1.95
N ASP A 158 -24.86 28.89 -2.25
CA ASP A 158 -26.00 28.62 -3.14
C ASP A 158 -25.54 28.40 -4.58
N LEU A 159 -24.65 29.26 -5.07
CA LEU A 159 -24.08 29.15 -6.41
C LEU A 159 -23.13 27.95 -6.50
N PHE A 160 -22.32 27.71 -5.47
CA PHE A 160 -21.45 26.54 -5.40
C PHE A 160 -22.26 25.25 -5.47
N SER A 161 -23.32 25.13 -4.67
CA SER A 161 -24.20 23.95 -4.65
C SER A 161 -24.98 23.72 -5.94
N LYS A 162 -25.18 24.79 -6.72
CA LYS A 162 -25.84 24.75 -8.03
C LYS A 162 -24.88 24.30 -9.13
N TYR A 163 -23.65 24.78 -9.08
CA TYR A 163 -22.67 24.63 -10.17
C TYR A 163 -21.55 23.62 -9.88
N VAL A 164 -21.57 22.99 -8.71
CA VAL A 164 -20.64 21.92 -8.33
C VAL A 164 -21.46 20.74 -7.81
N THR A 165 -21.88 19.87 -8.74
CA THR A 165 -22.56 18.62 -8.40
C THR A 165 -21.55 17.53 -8.07
N PHE A 166 -20.51 17.42 -8.89
CA PHE A 166 -19.43 16.46 -8.70
C PHE A 166 -18.08 17.14 -8.79
N ILE A 167 -17.16 16.74 -7.90
CA ILE A 167 -15.76 17.14 -7.96
C ILE A 167 -14.94 15.93 -8.39
N VAL A 168 -14.18 16.07 -9.48
CA VAL A 168 -13.31 15.03 -10.04
C VAL A 168 -11.85 15.38 -9.74
N THR A 169 -11.07 14.41 -9.27
CA THR A 169 -9.66 14.63 -8.88
C THR A 169 -8.70 13.56 -9.39
N ASP A 170 -7.44 13.95 -9.60
CA ASP A 170 -6.34 13.14 -10.18
C ASP A 170 -5.78 12.06 -9.24
N TYR A 171 -6.20 12.03 -7.97
CA TYR A 171 -5.85 10.96 -7.05
C TYR A 171 -6.62 9.65 -7.34
N HIS A 172 -6.63 9.26 -8.62
CA HIS A 172 -7.18 8.04 -9.18
C HIS A 172 -8.67 7.89 -8.89
N THR A 173 -9.50 8.25 -9.88
CA THR A 173 -10.92 7.86 -9.88
C THR A 173 -11.57 8.16 -8.53
N LYS A 174 -11.49 9.43 -8.09
CA LYS A 174 -12.09 9.90 -6.84
C LYS A 174 -13.07 11.00 -7.15
N ILE A 175 -14.35 10.68 -7.00
CA ILE A 175 -15.43 11.65 -6.99
C ILE A 175 -15.64 12.11 -5.55
N PHE A 176 -15.67 13.41 -5.33
CA PHE A 176 -16.16 13.99 -4.09
C PHE A 176 -17.54 14.57 -4.36
N ASN A 177 -18.53 14.14 -3.59
CA ASN A 177 -19.82 14.81 -3.53
C ASN A 177 -19.71 15.88 -2.43
N PRO A 178 -19.78 17.17 -2.76
CA PRO A 178 -19.68 18.25 -1.78
C PRO A 178 -20.85 18.27 -0.77
N LYS A 179 -21.90 17.46 -0.99
CA LYS A 179 -23.03 17.29 -0.07
C LYS A 179 -22.89 16.02 0.78
N ILE A 180 -21.91 16.01 1.68
CA ILE A 180 -21.97 15.32 2.99
C ILE A 180 -21.39 16.26 4.04
#